data_AF-A0A2M7Z2V3-F1
#
_entry.id   AF-A0A2M7Z2V3-F1
#
_cell.length_a   1.000
_cell.length_b   1.000
_cell.length_c   1.000
_cell.angle_alpha   90.00
_cell.angle_beta   90.00
_cell.angle_gamma   90.00
#
_symmetry.space_group_name_H-M   'P 1'
#
loop_
_entity.id
_entity.type
_entity.pdbx_description
1 polymer ?
#
loop_
_entity_poly.entity_id
_entity_poly.type
_entity_poly.pdbx_seq_one_letter_code
_entity_poly.pdbx_strand_id
1 'polypeptide(L)'
;MTKLLSVQIRPLAQIIMALTKIVITVGPAVEERETLRSLIKTGASIFRFNLKYNTHRWHSALIQKTKEAARITRQPVAILLDLPGADRKISLSTLLAENLKGLSLAAKHNADFLAISFVRNRKDIEFFKKQAKKFSLSAKILAKIETRQALENFEEILDVTAGIMIARGDLGKEIPFEEVPYYQKKIIRRCVERGKPVITATQMLESMVNNSSPTRAEVSDVANAILDYTDAVMLSAETATGKYPIGAVSVMERVCRFWEEKRPPISGFNFDFRNQTAALCYSAYQLWMSPFCQKEKVKAFIVLTEGGLTCQMLARLRPNLPIFALTQDKKLRDRLCLVYGVIPLYFEGGEGNIYRKRTPKDIEKILVEIKKTGRIKKGEKVILIYAEDWGTLGRTNILRIQEIP
;
A
#
# COMPACT_ATOMS: atom_id res chain seq x y z
N MET A 1 12.83 41.89 -6.02
CA MET A 1 12.34 41.34 -4.73
C MET A 1 11.41 40.17 -5.00
N THR A 2 11.97 38.98 -5.13
CA THR A 2 11.23 37.77 -5.50
C THR A 2 10.89 37.01 -4.21
N LYS A 3 9.61 36.90 -3.88
CA LYS A 3 9.13 36.21 -2.67
C LYS A 3 9.61 34.75 -2.68
N LEU A 4 10.53 34.40 -1.78
CA LEU A 4 10.84 33.01 -1.44
C LEU A 4 9.59 32.36 -0.85
N LEU A 5 8.93 31.49 -1.63
CA LEU A 5 7.92 30.58 -1.10
C LEU A 5 8.63 29.47 -0.33
N SER A 6 8.55 29.54 0.99
CA SER A 6 9.04 28.54 1.92
C SER A 6 8.18 27.27 1.84
N VAL A 7 8.71 26.19 1.26
CA VAL A 7 8.12 24.85 1.36
C VAL A 7 8.52 24.25 2.71
N GLN A 8 7.57 24.22 3.65
CA GLN A 8 7.72 23.60 4.96
C GLN A 8 7.10 22.19 4.96
N ILE A 9 7.91 21.13 4.81
CA ILE A 9 7.53 19.84 5.40
C ILE A 9 7.76 19.97 6.91
N ARG A 10 6.66 19.96 7.66
CA ARG A 10 6.67 20.03 9.13
C ARG A 10 6.80 18.62 9.72
N PRO A 11 7.41 18.46 10.92
CA PRO A 11 7.84 17.16 11.45
C PRO A 11 6.67 16.17 11.57
N LEU A 12 6.89 14.91 11.17
CA LEU A 12 6.03 13.78 11.50
C LEU A 12 6.42 13.27 12.88
N ALA A 13 5.45 12.88 13.72
CA ALA A 13 5.72 12.34 15.05
C ALA A 13 6.65 11.10 14.99
N GLN A 14 7.52 10.99 16.00
CA GLN A 14 8.74 10.17 16.10
C GLN A 14 8.51 8.64 16.22
N ILE A 15 7.34 8.14 15.86
CA ILE A 15 6.98 6.73 16.01
C ILE A 15 7.48 5.96 14.77
N ILE A 16 8.36 4.98 14.99
CA ILE A 16 8.72 3.98 13.97
C ILE A 16 7.47 3.11 13.79
N MET A 17 6.66 3.45 12.78
CA MET A 17 5.46 2.71 12.41
C MET A 17 5.84 1.41 11.69
N ALA A 18 4.98 0.39 11.81
CA ALA A 18 5.07 -0.83 11.01
C ALA A 18 5.30 -0.57 9.50
N LEU A 19 6.09 -1.44 8.88
CA LEU A 19 6.37 -1.43 7.44
C LEU A 19 5.21 -2.05 6.64
N THR A 20 4.61 -3.11 7.17
CA THR A 20 3.36 -3.73 6.69
C THR A 20 2.24 -2.73 6.83
N LYS A 21 1.45 -2.59 5.77
CA LYS A 21 0.40 -1.57 5.70
C LYS A 21 -0.87 -2.06 6.38
N ILE A 22 -1.61 -1.12 6.95
CA ILE A 22 -2.88 -1.42 7.60
C ILE A 22 -4.00 -0.77 6.79
N VAL A 23 -4.84 -1.64 6.22
CA VAL A 23 -6.10 -1.27 5.59
C VAL A 23 -7.19 -1.32 6.67
N ILE A 24 -7.99 -0.27 6.81
CA ILE A 24 -9.15 -0.28 7.70
C ILE A 24 -10.42 -0.07 6.90
N THR A 25 -11.54 -0.61 7.37
CA THR A 25 -12.84 -0.40 6.75
C THR A 25 -13.58 0.72 7.48
N VAL A 26 -13.98 1.75 6.74
CA VAL A 26 -14.73 2.86 7.28
C VAL A 26 -16.19 2.45 7.46
N GLY A 27 -16.73 2.71 8.65
CA GLY A 27 -18.09 2.37 9.06
C GLY A 27 -18.60 3.28 10.19
N PRO A 28 -19.81 3.02 10.71
CA PRO A 28 -20.43 3.77 11.80
C PRO A 28 -19.53 4.03 13.02
N ALA A 29 -18.66 3.08 13.38
CA ALA A 29 -17.77 3.21 14.53
C ALA A 29 -16.66 4.26 14.35
N VAL A 30 -16.42 4.72 13.12
CA VAL A 30 -15.27 5.58 12.77
C VAL A 30 -15.66 6.77 11.88
N GLU A 31 -16.92 7.21 11.92
CA GLU A 31 -17.40 8.33 11.11
C GLU A 31 -16.89 9.70 11.56
N GLU A 32 -16.49 9.79 12.82
CA GLU A 32 -16.02 11.03 13.43
C GLU A 32 -14.61 11.40 12.95
N ARG A 33 -14.43 12.68 12.61
CA ARG A 33 -13.17 13.20 12.07
C ARG A 33 -12.01 12.96 13.04
N GLU A 34 -12.24 13.07 14.34
CA GLU A 34 -11.19 12.84 15.35
C GLU A 34 -10.81 11.35 15.45
N THR A 35 -11.78 10.45 15.29
CA THR A 35 -11.52 9.01 15.21
C THR A 35 -10.70 8.70 13.97
N LEU A 36 -11.05 9.24 12.80
CA LEU A 36 -10.25 9.11 11.57
C LEU A 36 -8.82 9.63 11.76
N ARG A 37 -8.64 10.80 12.39
CA ARG A 37 -7.29 11.33 12.71
C ARG A 37 -6.51 10.39 13.63
N SER A 38 -7.19 9.80 14.61
CA SER A 38 -6.58 8.87 15.56
C SER A 38 -6.13 7.60 14.85
N LEU A 39 -6.99 7.00 14.00
CA LEU A 39 -6.65 5.81 13.20
C LEU A 39 -5.43 6.06 12.30
N ILE A 40 -5.36 7.22 11.65
CA ILE A 40 -4.20 7.61 10.83
C ILE A 40 -2.93 7.64 11.69
N LYS A 41 -2.96 8.35 12.83
CA LYS A 41 -1.83 8.44 13.76
C LYS A 41 -1.42 7.08 14.34
N THR A 42 -2.37 6.17 14.54
CA THR A 42 -2.12 4.82 15.05
C THR A 42 -1.44 3.93 14.01
N GLY A 43 -1.61 4.18 12.71
CA GLY A 43 -0.91 3.45 11.65
C GLY A 43 -1.74 3.06 10.42
N ALA A 44 -3.04 3.40 10.39
CA ALA A 44 -3.88 3.15 9.22
C ALA A 44 -3.41 3.99 8.01
N SER A 45 -3.17 3.33 6.89
CA SER A 45 -2.63 3.97 5.67
C SER A 45 -3.54 3.83 4.45
N ILE A 46 -4.54 2.94 4.50
CA ILE A 46 -5.55 2.77 3.46
C ILE A 46 -6.93 2.70 4.11
N PHE A 47 -7.86 3.51 3.61
CA PHE A 47 -9.24 3.60 4.09
C PHE A 47 -10.15 2.97 3.04
N ARG A 48 -10.70 1.79 3.38
CA ARG A 48 -11.62 1.03 2.57
C ARG A 48 -13.05 1.50 2.80
N PHE A 49 -13.75 1.79 1.72
CA PHE A 49 -15.17 2.13 1.70
C PHE A 49 -15.92 1.00 0.99
N ASN A 50 -16.62 0.18 1.76
CA ASN A 50 -17.37 -0.94 1.24
C ASN A 50 -18.73 -0.48 0.70
N LEU A 51 -18.85 -0.39 -0.63
CA LEU A 51 -20.05 0.14 -1.29
C LEU A 51 -21.23 -0.84 -1.30
N LYS A 52 -21.05 -2.07 -0.81
CA LYS A 52 -22.17 -3.00 -0.56
C LYS A 52 -23.11 -2.47 0.53
N TYR A 53 -22.61 -1.64 1.44
CA TYR A 53 -23.36 -1.10 2.57
C TYR A 53 -23.44 0.43 2.50
N ASN A 54 -24.50 1.01 3.08
CA ASN A 54 -24.75 2.45 3.13
C ASN A 54 -24.91 3.12 1.75
N THR A 55 -25.31 4.40 1.77
CA THR A 55 -25.54 5.17 0.55
C THR A 55 -24.26 5.79 0.02
N HIS A 56 -24.21 6.08 -1.29
CA HIS A 56 -23.06 6.77 -1.88
C HIS A 56 -22.89 8.20 -1.36
N ARG A 57 -23.99 8.83 -0.90
CA ARG A 57 -23.93 10.13 -0.22
C ARG A 57 -23.18 10.02 1.11
N TRP A 58 -23.45 8.99 1.89
CA TRP A 58 -22.74 8.71 3.14
C TRP A 58 -21.25 8.45 2.90
N HIS A 59 -20.91 7.56 1.94
CA HIS A 59 -19.51 7.33 1.54
C HIS A 59 -18.82 8.60 1.06
N SER A 60 -19.50 9.43 0.25
CA SER A 60 -18.97 10.71 -0.23
C SER A 60 -18.58 11.66 0.90
N ALA A 61 -19.39 11.74 1.96
CA ALA A 61 -19.10 12.59 3.11
C ALA A 61 -17.88 12.07 3.88
N LEU A 62 -17.79 10.76 4.07
CA LEU A 62 -16.68 10.16 4.81
C LEU A 62 -15.36 10.21 4.06
N ILE A 63 -15.35 10.03 2.73
CA ILE A 63 -14.14 10.21 1.93
C ILE A 63 -13.59 11.64 2.10
N GLN A 64 -14.47 12.65 2.14
CA GLN A 64 -14.06 14.03 2.40
C GLN A 64 -13.47 14.20 3.81
N LYS A 65 -14.15 13.66 4.84
CA LYS A 65 -13.63 13.68 6.22
C LYS A 65 -12.28 12.97 6.35
N THR A 66 -12.09 11.83 5.69
CA THR A 66 -10.81 11.08 5.67
C THR A 66 -9.70 11.89 5.04
N LYS A 67 -9.95 12.53 3.89
CA LYS A 67 -8.98 13.41 3.23
C LYS A 67 -8.63 14.63 4.08
N GLU A 68 -9.61 15.20 4.77
CA GLU A 68 -9.38 16.29 5.70
C GLU A 68 -8.53 15.84 6.90
N ALA A 69 -8.85 14.69 7.49
CA ALA A 69 -8.08 14.08 8.57
C ALA A 69 -6.62 13.85 8.15
N ALA A 70 -6.39 13.31 6.95
CA ALA A 70 -5.05 13.12 6.37
C ALA A 70 -4.29 14.44 6.18
N ARG A 71 -4.97 15.50 5.73
CA ARG A 71 -4.38 16.84 5.62
C ARG A 71 -3.98 17.39 6.99
N ILE A 72 -4.80 17.19 8.02
CA ILE A 72 -4.54 17.66 9.39
C ILE A 72 -3.39 16.88 10.03
N THR A 73 -3.35 15.56 9.87
CA THR A 73 -2.27 14.70 10.39
C THR A 73 -0.98 14.79 9.57
N ARG A 74 -1.06 15.34 8.35
CA ARG A 74 0.03 15.41 7.36
C ARG A 74 0.59 14.06 6.97
N GLN A 75 -0.23 13.02 7.08
CA GLN A 75 0.13 11.67 6.66
C GLN A 75 -0.66 11.31 5.40
N PRO A 76 0.01 10.81 4.35
CA PRO A 76 -0.69 10.35 3.16
C PRO A 76 -1.50 9.11 3.50
N VAL A 77 -2.71 9.04 2.94
CA VAL A 77 -3.60 7.88 3.06
C VAL A 77 -4.20 7.59 1.69
N ALA A 78 -4.42 6.31 1.40
CA ALA A 78 -5.11 5.91 0.18
C ALA A 78 -6.61 5.71 0.42
N ILE A 79 -7.41 6.07 -0.57
CA ILE A 79 -8.85 5.77 -0.63
C ILE A 79 -9.05 4.52 -1.50
N LEU A 80 -9.57 3.46 -0.89
CA LEU A 80 -9.93 2.21 -1.55
C LEU A 80 -11.45 2.10 -1.60
N LEU A 81 -12.04 2.16 -2.79
CA LEU A 81 -13.46 1.83 -2.96
C LEU A 81 -13.58 0.35 -3.27
N ASP A 82 -14.32 -0.36 -2.43
CA ASP A 82 -14.63 -1.78 -2.63
C ASP A 82 -16.01 -1.90 -3.26
N LEU A 83 -16.04 -2.33 -4.52
CA LEU A 83 -17.23 -2.41 -5.33
C LEU A 83 -18.06 -3.64 -4.93
N PRO A 84 -19.39 -3.51 -4.78
CA PRO A 84 -20.24 -4.66 -4.55
C PRO A 84 -20.02 -5.69 -5.65
N GLY A 85 -19.70 -6.90 -5.22
CA GLY A 85 -19.86 -8.08 -6.04
C GLY A 85 -21.33 -8.46 -6.06
N ALA A 86 -21.80 -8.92 -7.20
CA ALA A 86 -23.07 -9.60 -7.26
C ALA A 86 -22.90 -11.09 -7.01
N ASP A 87 -24.00 -11.76 -6.68
CA ASP A 87 -24.01 -13.20 -6.48
C ASP A 87 -23.43 -13.95 -7.70
N ARG A 88 -22.86 -15.13 -7.42
CA ARG A 88 -21.85 -15.89 -8.19
C ARG A 88 -22.20 -16.24 -9.66
N LYS A 89 -23.30 -15.74 -10.24
CA LYS A 89 -23.82 -16.13 -11.56
C LYS A 89 -24.32 -14.99 -12.46
N ILE A 90 -24.05 -13.72 -12.16
CA ILE A 90 -24.51 -12.64 -13.02
C ILE A 90 -23.53 -12.30 -14.16
N SER A 91 -24.06 -11.67 -15.21
CA SER A 91 -23.27 -11.18 -16.34
C SER A 91 -22.43 -9.95 -15.96
N LEU A 92 -21.33 -9.70 -16.69
CA LEU A 92 -20.50 -8.50 -16.49
C LEU A 92 -21.25 -7.18 -16.75
N SER A 93 -22.23 -7.18 -17.66
CA SER A 93 -23.07 -6.02 -17.94
C SER A 93 -24.00 -5.70 -16.76
N THR A 94 -24.61 -6.71 -16.16
CA THR A 94 -25.42 -6.55 -14.94
C THR A 94 -24.55 -6.05 -13.78
N LEU A 95 -23.37 -6.64 -13.59
CA LEU A 95 -22.44 -6.22 -12.53
C LEU A 95 -22.00 -4.77 -12.73
N LEU A 96 -21.73 -4.37 -13.98
CA LEU A 96 -21.42 -2.98 -14.29
C LEU A 96 -22.58 -2.05 -13.94
N ALA A 97 -23.81 -2.38 -14.34
CA ALA A 97 -24.99 -1.55 -14.10
C ALA A 97 -25.17 -1.24 -12.61
N GLU A 98 -25.01 -2.25 -11.75
CA GLU A 98 -25.04 -2.10 -10.30
C GLU A 98 -23.89 -1.23 -9.75
N ASN A 99 -22.74 -1.26 -10.43
CA ASN A 99 -21.53 -0.56 -10.02
C ASN A 99 -21.33 0.82 -10.65
N LEU A 100 -22.17 1.27 -11.60
CA LEU A 100 -22.02 2.57 -12.28
C LEU A 100 -21.93 3.74 -11.30
N LYS A 101 -22.80 3.74 -10.29
CA LYS A 101 -22.81 4.79 -9.26
C LYS A 101 -21.53 4.74 -8.39
N GLY A 102 -20.94 3.56 -8.20
CA GLY A 102 -19.68 3.39 -7.47
C GLY A 102 -18.48 3.89 -8.26
N LEU A 103 -18.46 3.62 -9.57
CA LEU A 103 -17.46 4.18 -10.50
C LEU A 103 -17.55 5.71 -10.57
N SER A 104 -18.76 6.28 -10.60
CA SER A 104 -18.96 7.72 -10.54
C SER A 104 -18.45 8.34 -9.22
N LEU A 105 -18.71 7.67 -8.09
CA LEU A 105 -18.18 8.08 -6.79
C LEU A 105 -16.64 8.05 -6.78
N ALA A 106 -16.04 7.02 -7.38
CA ALA A 106 -14.59 6.91 -7.54
C ALA A 106 -14.00 8.08 -8.33
N ALA A 107 -14.67 8.51 -9.40
CA ALA A 107 -14.23 9.61 -10.24
C ALA A 107 -14.30 10.92 -9.49
N LYS A 108 -15.47 11.18 -8.89
CA LYS A 108 -15.74 12.39 -8.10
C LYS A 108 -14.69 12.61 -7.01
N HIS A 109 -14.30 11.53 -6.33
CA HIS A 109 -13.35 11.60 -5.23
C HIS A 109 -11.92 11.23 -5.62
N ASN A 110 -11.59 11.06 -6.89
CA ASN A 110 -10.25 10.63 -7.31
C ASN A 110 -9.73 9.44 -6.47
N ALA A 111 -10.53 8.39 -6.32
CA ALA A 111 -10.13 7.21 -5.55
C ALA A 111 -8.80 6.63 -6.05
N ASP A 112 -7.97 6.15 -5.13
CA ASP A 112 -6.65 5.61 -5.45
C ASP A 112 -6.75 4.20 -5.98
N PHE A 113 -7.69 3.43 -5.41
CA PHE A 113 -7.92 2.04 -5.71
C PHE A 113 -9.40 1.69 -5.89
N LEU A 114 -9.65 0.72 -6.76
CA LEU A 114 -10.92 -0.01 -6.88
C LEU A 114 -10.66 -1.48 -6.58
N ALA A 115 -11.29 -2.04 -5.56
CA ALA A 115 -11.33 -3.49 -5.38
C ALA A 115 -12.51 -4.06 -6.17
N ILE A 116 -12.23 -5.05 -7.01
CA ILE A 116 -13.23 -5.75 -7.82
C ILE A 116 -13.51 -7.11 -7.16
N SER A 117 -14.75 -7.31 -6.74
CA SER A 117 -15.24 -8.55 -6.13
C SER A 117 -15.53 -9.63 -7.17
N PHE A 118 -15.43 -10.89 -6.76
CA PHE A 118 -15.70 -12.13 -7.49
C PHE A 118 -15.06 -12.18 -8.88
N VAL A 119 -13.80 -11.75 -8.98
CA VAL A 119 -13.02 -11.84 -10.22
C VAL A 119 -12.83 -13.32 -10.56
N ARG A 120 -13.09 -13.71 -11.80
CA ARG A 120 -12.96 -15.10 -12.25
C ARG A 120 -11.77 -15.33 -13.16
N ASN A 121 -11.42 -14.33 -13.96
CA ASN A 121 -10.44 -14.43 -15.05
C ASN A 121 -9.93 -13.04 -15.47
N ARG A 122 -8.97 -13.02 -16.40
CA ARG A 122 -8.41 -11.79 -17.00
C ARG A 122 -9.48 -10.88 -17.61
N LYS A 123 -10.48 -11.44 -18.30
CA LYS A 123 -11.50 -10.67 -19.03
C LYS A 123 -12.33 -9.80 -18.09
N ASP A 124 -12.64 -10.28 -16.89
CA ASP A 124 -13.36 -9.49 -15.88
C ASP A 124 -12.56 -8.23 -15.51
N ILE A 125 -11.25 -8.34 -15.28
CA ILE A 125 -10.38 -7.20 -14.94
C ILE A 125 -10.26 -6.22 -16.11
N GLU A 126 -10.03 -6.72 -17.32
CA GLU A 126 -9.92 -5.88 -18.52
C GLU A 126 -11.22 -5.13 -18.83
N PHE A 127 -12.36 -5.78 -18.62
CA PHE A 127 -13.66 -5.15 -18.70
C PHE A 127 -13.75 -3.95 -17.74
N PHE A 128 -13.45 -4.13 -16.45
CA PHE A 128 -13.48 -3.03 -15.49
C PHE A 128 -12.45 -1.94 -15.80
N LYS A 129 -11.26 -2.29 -16.30
CA LYS A 129 -10.30 -1.28 -16.79
C LYS A 129 -10.88 -0.44 -17.92
N LYS A 130 -11.56 -1.07 -18.89
CA LYS A 130 -12.18 -0.38 -20.02
C LYS A 130 -13.28 0.56 -19.54
N GLN A 131 -14.11 0.14 -18.58
CA GLN A 131 -15.13 1.01 -18.00
C GLN A 131 -14.50 2.14 -17.20
N ALA A 132 -13.50 1.86 -16.35
CA ALA A 132 -12.80 2.87 -15.57
C ALA A 132 -12.22 3.99 -16.45
N LYS A 133 -11.67 3.66 -17.63
CA LYS A 133 -11.21 4.65 -18.61
C LYS A 133 -12.34 5.55 -19.12
N LYS A 134 -13.54 5.04 -19.36
CA LYS A 134 -14.71 5.84 -19.79
C LYS A 134 -15.14 6.86 -18.74
N PHE A 135 -14.94 6.54 -17.46
CA PHE A 135 -15.19 7.44 -16.33
C PHE A 135 -13.98 8.33 -15.99
N SER A 136 -12.94 8.36 -16.83
CA SER A 136 -11.68 9.06 -16.59
C SER A 136 -11.03 8.71 -15.24
N LEU A 137 -11.24 7.47 -14.77
CA LEU A 137 -10.70 6.99 -13.50
C LEU A 137 -9.21 6.73 -13.63
N SER A 138 -8.45 7.36 -12.75
CA SER A 138 -7.03 7.05 -12.57
C SER A 138 -6.78 5.92 -11.56
N ALA A 139 -7.82 5.47 -10.85
CA ALA A 139 -7.74 4.44 -9.82
C ALA A 139 -7.08 3.15 -10.33
N LYS A 140 -6.26 2.54 -9.48
CA LYS A 140 -5.66 1.23 -9.76
C LYS A 140 -6.62 0.11 -9.34
N ILE A 141 -6.72 -0.93 -10.16
CA ILE A 141 -7.62 -2.06 -9.89
C ILE A 141 -6.89 -3.08 -9.02
N LEU A 142 -7.53 -3.48 -7.92
CA LEU A 142 -7.16 -4.62 -7.08
C LEU A 142 -8.17 -5.75 -7.34
N ALA A 143 -7.70 -6.95 -7.62
CA ALA A 143 -8.55 -8.11 -7.82
C ALA A 143 -8.76 -8.82 -6.48
N LYS A 144 -10.01 -9.07 -6.10
CA LYS A 144 -10.33 -9.89 -4.93
C LYS A 144 -10.38 -11.36 -5.34
N ILE A 145 -9.55 -12.18 -4.71
CA ILE A 145 -9.50 -13.63 -4.93
C ILE A 145 -10.45 -14.27 -3.94
N GLU A 146 -11.61 -14.70 -4.44
CA GLU A 146 -12.78 -15.12 -3.65
C GLU A 146 -13.37 -16.45 -4.11
N THR A 147 -12.92 -17.01 -5.24
CA THR A 147 -13.53 -18.20 -5.87
C THR A 147 -12.47 -19.19 -6.30
N ARG A 148 -12.85 -20.47 -6.46
CA ARG A 148 -11.96 -21.50 -7.02
C ARG A 148 -11.50 -21.15 -8.44
N GLN A 149 -12.38 -20.61 -9.26
CA GLN A 149 -12.05 -20.17 -10.62
C GLN A 149 -10.98 -19.07 -10.64
N ALA A 150 -11.01 -18.16 -9.67
CA ALA A 150 -9.96 -17.14 -9.52
C ALA A 150 -8.59 -17.74 -9.17
N LEU A 151 -8.56 -18.83 -8.39
CA LEU A 151 -7.33 -19.55 -8.07
C LEU A 151 -6.75 -20.27 -9.29
N GLU A 152 -7.61 -20.92 -10.08
CA GLU A 152 -7.22 -21.61 -11.32
C GLU A 152 -6.65 -20.62 -12.35
N ASN A 153 -7.29 -19.45 -12.49
CA ASN A 153 -6.87 -18.39 -13.42
C ASN A 153 -5.93 -17.34 -12.78
N PHE A 154 -5.30 -17.67 -11.66
CA PHE A 154 -4.63 -16.65 -10.84
C PHE A 154 -3.49 -15.94 -11.60
N GLU A 155 -2.70 -16.64 -12.40
CA GLU A 155 -1.58 -16.04 -13.14
C GLU A 155 -2.04 -14.97 -14.15
N GLU A 156 -3.10 -15.24 -14.91
CA GLU A 156 -3.60 -14.29 -15.90
C GLU A 156 -4.28 -13.07 -15.26
N ILE A 157 -4.95 -13.26 -14.12
CA ILE A 157 -5.51 -12.18 -13.29
C ILE A 157 -4.36 -11.34 -12.74
N LEU A 158 -3.34 -12.00 -12.18
CA LEU A 158 -2.17 -11.35 -11.61
C LEU A 158 -1.47 -10.50 -12.66
N ASP A 159 -1.37 -10.94 -13.93
CA ASP A 159 -0.75 -10.15 -15.01
C ASP A 159 -1.43 -8.79 -15.23
N VAL A 160 -2.75 -8.74 -15.15
CA VAL A 160 -3.53 -7.55 -15.51
C VAL A 160 -3.98 -6.73 -14.31
N THR A 161 -3.87 -7.18 -13.07
CA THR A 161 -4.21 -6.36 -11.90
C THR A 161 -3.07 -5.43 -11.45
N ALA A 162 -3.37 -4.40 -10.66
CA ALA A 162 -2.35 -3.60 -9.97
C ALA A 162 -1.92 -4.21 -8.63
N GLY A 163 -2.77 -5.04 -8.04
CA GLY A 163 -2.51 -5.77 -6.81
C GLY A 163 -3.63 -6.77 -6.51
N ILE A 164 -3.47 -7.53 -5.43
CA ILE A 164 -4.39 -8.60 -5.03
C ILE A 164 -4.95 -8.33 -3.63
N MET A 165 -6.21 -8.69 -3.40
CA MET A 165 -6.78 -8.83 -2.07
C MET A 165 -7.25 -10.27 -1.87
N ILE A 166 -6.75 -10.93 -0.84
CA ILE A 166 -7.14 -12.31 -0.48
C ILE A 166 -8.31 -12.21 0.49
N ALA A 167 -9.52 -12.42 -0.01
CA ALA A 167 -10.75 -12.32 0.77
C ALA A 167 -11.12 -13.69 1.34
N ARG A 168 -10.45 -14.05 2.44
CA ARG A 168 -10.46 -15.39 3.04
C ARG A 168 -11.85 -15.86 3.45
N GLY A 169 -12.69 -14.97 3.96
CA GLY A 169 -14.06 -15.29 4.35
C GLY A 169 -14.96 -15.72 3.18
N ASP A 170 -14.79 -15.14 1.99
CA ASP A 170 -15.56 -15.56 0.81
C ASP A 170 -14.89 -16.74 0.10
N LEU A 171 -13.55 -16.79 0.08
CA LEU A 171 -12.80 -17.92 -0.44
C LEU A 171 -13.08 -19.22 0.35
N GLY A 172 -13.13 -19.16 1.68
CA GLY A 172 -13.43 -20.31 2.55
C GLY A 172 -14.87 -20.83 2.44
N LYS A 173 -15.75 -20.12 1.72
CA LYS A 173 -17.07 -20.65 1.32
C LYS A 173 -17.03 -21.41 0.00
N GLU A 174 -15.93 -21.32 -0.75
CA GLU A 174 -15.74 -21.87 -2.10
C GLU A 174 -14.78 -23.05 -2.14
N ILE A 175 -13.84 -23.11 -1.19
CA ILE A 175 -12.88 -24.19 -1.03
C ILE A 175 -12.89 -24.68 0.42
N PRO A 176 -12.43 -25.92 0.70
CA PRO A 176 -12.25 -26.40 2.07
C PRO A 176 -11.41 -25.43 2.91
N PHE A 177 -11.80 -25.23 4.17
CA PHE A 177 -11.22 -24.18 5.01
C PHE A 177 -9.73 -24.44 5.31
N GLU A 178 -9.31 -25.71 5.32
CA GLU A 178 -7.92 -26.14 5.46
C GLU A 178 -7.05 -25.79 4.24
N GLU A 179 -7.64 -25.59 3.05
CA GLU A 179 -6.94 -25.16 1.85
C GLU A 179 -6.69 -23.64 1.82
N VAL A 180 -7.47 -22.85 2.56
CA VAL A 180 -7.37 -21.37 2.53
C VAL A 180 -5.98 -20.87 2.93
N PRO A 181 -5.34 -21.35 4.02
CA PRO A 181 -3.97 -20.97 4.36
C PRO A 181 -2.94 -21.37 3.29
N TYR A 182 -3.14 -22.52 2.63
CA TYR A 182 -2.26 -22.96 1.54
C TYR A 182 -2.31 -21.98 0.36
N TYR A 183 -3.52 -21.63 -0.10
CA TYR A 183 -3.68 -20.69 -1.20
C TYR A 183 -3.28 -19.27 -0.83
N GLN A 184 -3.50 -18.83 0.41
CA GLN A 184 -2.96 -17.55 0.91
C GLN A 184 -1.45 -17.47 0.66
N LYS A 185 -0.69 -18.47 1.13
CA LYS A 185 0.77 -18.54 0.95
C LYS A 185 1.15 -18.52 -0.53
N LYS A 186 0.48 -19.32 -1.35
CA LYS A 186 0.73 -19.40 -2.80
C LYS A 186 0.47 -18.05 -3.49
N ILE A 187 -0.64 -17.39 -3.20
CA ILE A 187 -1.01 -16.09 -3.77
C ILE A 187 0.00 -15.02 -3.36
N ILE A 188 0.31 -14.90 -2.06
CA ILE A 188 1.25 -13.89 -1.57
C ILE A 188 2.62 -14.11 -2.21
N ARG A 189 3.08 -15.37 -2.26
CA ARG A 189 4.35 -15.71 -2.89
C ARG A 189 4.44 -15.22 -4.33
N ARG A 190 3.43 -15.52 -5.15
CA ARG A 190 3.38 -15.10 -6.54
C ARG A 190 3.29 -13.58 -6.69
N CYS A 191 2.53 -12.91 -5.82
CA CYS A 191 2.48 -11.44 -5.79
C CYS A 191 3.87 -10.83 -5.52
N VAL A 192 4.60 -11.38 -4.55
CA VAL A 192 5.97 -10.97 -4.21
C VAL A 192 6.94 -11.22 -5.37
N GLU A 193 6.90 -12.39 -6.00
CA GLU A 193 7.76 -12.73 -7.15
C GLU A 193 7.55 -11.74 -8.33
N ARG A 194 6.30 -11.33 -8.58
CA ARG A 194 5.94 -10.33 -9.60
C ARG A 194 6.09 -8.87 -9.13
N GLY A 195 6.33 -8.64 -7.85
CA GLY A 195 6.34 -7.30 -7.23
C GLY A 195 5.01 -6.55 -7.31
N LYS A 196 3.88 -7.28 -7.17
CA LYS A 196 2.54 -6.70 -7.08
C LYS A 196 2.08 -6.69 -5.62
N PRO A 197 1.57 -5.56 -5.08
CA PRO A 197 1.08 -5.51 -3.71
C PRO A 197 -0.05 -6.49 -3.44
N VAL A 198 -0.05 -7.10 -2.25
CA VAL A 198 -1.10 -8.03 -1.79
C VAL A 198 -1.61 -7.66 -0.41
N ILE A 199 -2.94 -7.74 -0.25
CA ILE A 199 -3.66 -7.50 1.01
C ILE A 199 -4.19 -8.85 1.52
N THR A 200 -3.83 -9.22 2.75
CA THR A 200 -4.49 -10.32 3.47
C THR A 200 -5.69 -9.76 4.23
N ALA A 201 -6.90 -10.27 3.94
CA ALA A 201 -8.14 -9.66 4.38
C ALA A 201 -9.09 -10.64 5.07
N THR A 202 -10.04 -10.06 5.82
CA THR A 202 -11.13 -10.69 6.58
C THR A 202 -10.68 -11.51 7.79
N GLN A 203 -11.38 -11.41 8.91
CA GLN A 203 -11.15 -12.23 10.12
C GLN A 203 -9.71 -12.19 10.66
N MET A 204 -9.03 -11.05 10.58
CA MET A 204 -7.66 -10.94 11.12
C MET A 204 -7.68 -10.79 12.64
N LEU A 205 -8.55 -9.93 13.18
CA LEU A 205 -8.73 -9.69 14.62
C LEU A 205 -10.23 -9.67 14.98
N GLU A 206 -11.03 -10.56 14.40
CA GLU A 206 -12.51 -10.57 14.45
C GLU A 206 -13.10 -10.41 15.87
N SER A 207 -12.51 -11.07 16.86
CA SER A 207 -12.93 -11.00 18.25
C SER A 207 -12.90 -9.57 18.81
N MET A 208 -12.04 -8.70 18.24
CA MET A 208 -11.94 -7.29 18.63
C MET A 208 -13.09 -6.41 18.15
N VAL A 209 -14.03 -6.95 17.36
CA VAL A 209 -15.34 -6.30 17.13
C VAL A 209 -16.03 -6.07 18.48
N ASN A 210 -15.98 -7.05 19.38
CA ASN A 210 -16.69 -7.02 20.66
C ASN A 210 -15.78 -6.97 21.88
N ASN A 211 -14.51 -7.36 21.76
CA ASN A 211 -13.55 -7.46 22.85
C ASN A 211 -12.43 -6.42 22.71
N SER A 212 -11.86 -5.98 23.82
CA SER A 212 -10.75 -5.02 23.81
C SER A 212 -9.39 -5.63 23.48
N SER A 213 -9.31 -6.96 23.38
CA SER A 213 -8.08 -7.72 23.10
C SER A 213 -8.37 -8.90 22.17
N PRO A 214 -7.43 -9.27 21.28
CA PRO A 214 -7.60 -10.40 20.40
C PRO A 214 -7.32 -11.74 21.11
N THR A 215 -7.68 -12.82 20.44
CA THR A 215 -7.25 -14.17 20.80
C THR A 215 -5.80 -14.42 20.38
N ARG A 216 -5.16 -15.45 20.96
CA ARG A 216 -3.81 -15.89 20.54
C ARG A 216 -3.81 -16.41 19.09
N ALA A 217 -4.91 -17.04 18.66
CA ALA A 217 -5.06 -17.56 17.31
C ALA A 217 -5.06 -16.43 16.26
N GLU A 218 -5.78 -15.34 16.53
CA GLU A 218 -5.80 -14.15 15.66
C GLU A 218 -4.45 -13.46 15.58
N VAL A 219 -3.73 -13.32 16.71
CA VAL A 219 -2.35 -12.80 16.70
C VAL A 219 -1.42 -13.69 15.87
N SER A 220 -1.57 -15.01 15.98
CA SER A 220 -0.82 -15.98 15.16
C SER A 220 -1.16 -15.87 13.67
N ASP A 221 -2.42 -15.64 13.31
CA ASP A 221 -2.85 -15.46 11.93
C ASP A 221 -2.25 -14.20 11.30
N VAL A 222 -2.31 -13.06 12.00
CA VAL A 222 -1.63 -11.82 11.59
C VAL A 222 -0.12 -12.04 11.43
N ALA A 223 0.51 -12.69 12.40
CA ALA A 223 1.94 -13.02 12.37
C ALA A 223 2.30 -13.85 11.12
N ASN A 224 1.52 -14.89 10.82
CA ASN A 224 1.75 -15.73 9.66
C ASN A 224 1.57 -14.96 8.34
N ALA A 225 0.61 -14.03 8.25
CA ALA A 225 0.48 -13.18 7.07
C ALA A 225 1.73 -12.29 6.83
N ILE A 226 2.36 -11.80 7.90
CA ILE A 226 3.60 -11.02 7.84
C ILE A 226 4.80 -11.88 7.43
N LEU A 227 4.89 -13.09 7.98
CA LEU A 227 5.91 -14.09 7.63
C LEU A 227 5.73 -14.64 6.22
N ASP A 228 4.50 -14.69 5.72
CA ASP A 228 4.16 -14.98 4.33
C ASP A 228 4.53 -13.83 3.40
N TYR A 229 4.97 -12.69 3.96
CA TYR A 229 5.39 -11.49 3.26
C TYR A 229 4.23 -10.72 2.62
N THR A 230 3.08 -10.59 3.27
CA THR A 230 2.01 -9.70 2.78
C THR A 230 2.46 -8.22 2.74
N ASP A 231 1.92 -7.41 1.82
CA ASP A 231 2.17 -5.96 1.84
C ASP A 231 1.29 -5.26 2.88
N ALA A 232 0.06 -5.76 3.05
CA ALA A 232 -0.91 -5.18 3.93
C ALA A 232 -1.82 -6.21 4.59
N VAL A 233 -2.28 -5.86 5.79
CA VAL A 233 -3.32 -6.57 6.54
C VAL A 233 -4.56 -5.69 6.65
N MET A 234 -5.75 -6.29 6.61
CA MET A 234 -7.01 -5.54 6.58
C MET A 234 -7.93 -5.85 7.76
N LEU A 235 -8.36 -4.78 8.43
CA LEU A 235 -9.46 -4.80 9.41
C LEU A 235 -10.78 -4.49 8.68
N SER A 236 -11.78 -5.33 8.92
CA SER A 236 -13.12 -5.26 8.35
C SER A 236 -14.11 -4.75 9.40
N ALA A 237 -14.92 -5.63 9.99
CA ALA A 237 -15.92 -5.28 10.99
C ALA A 237 -15.29 -4.65 12.24
N GLU A 238 -14.05 -5.04 12.58
CA GLU A 238 -13.28 -4.56 13.73
C GLU A 238 -13.20 -3.02 13.77
N THR A 239 -13.12 -2.40 12.59
CA THR A 239 -13.05 -0.93 12.46
C THR A 239 -14.33 -0.30 11.94
N ALA A 240 -15.12 -1.04 11.15
CA ALA A 240 -16.35 -0.48 10.59
C ALA A 240 -17.46 -0.35 11.65
N THR A 241 -17.65 -1.36 12.49
CA THR A 241 -18.77 -1.46 13.44
C THR A 241 -18.34 -1.90 14.84
N GLY A 242 -17.05 -2.22 15.03
CA GLY A 242 -16.51 -2.70 16.30
C GLY A 242 -16.51 -1.66 17.41
N LYS A 243 -16.52 -2.13 18.66
CA LYS A 243 -16.48 -1.31 19.88
C LYS A 243 -15.11 -0.68 20.14
N TYR A 244 -14.05 -1.26 19.58
CA TYR A 244 -12.66 -0.87 19.85
C TYR A 244 -11.84 -0.59 18.57
N PRO A 245 -12.29 0.30 17.66
CA PRO A 245 -11.68 0.45 16.34
C PRO A 245 -10.22 0.93 16.42
N ILE A 246 -9.92 1.91 17.28
CA ILE A 246 -8.54 2.40 17.49
C ILE A 246 -7.69 1.32 18.17
N GLY A 247 -8.29 0.56 19.11
CA GLY A 247 -7.63 -0.56 19.79
C GLY A 247 -7.22 -1.66 18.82
N ALA A 248 -8.09 -2.02 17.88
CA ALA A 248 -7.82 -3.01 16.84
C ALA A 248 -6.65 -2.58 15.93
N VAL A 249 -6.62 -1.31 15.48
CA VAL A 249 -5.49 -0.79 14.69
C VAL A 249 -4.20 -0.78 15.50
N SER A 250 -4.25 -0.39 16.78
CA SER A 250 -3.08 -0.37 17.67
C SER A 250 -2.50 -1.76 17.90
N VAL A 251 -3.35 -2.77 18.11
CA VAL A 251 -2.93 -4.17 18.20
C VAL A 251 -2.32 -4.64 16.88
N MET A 252 -2.97 -4.37 15.75
CA MET A 252 -2.47 -4.73 14.43
C MET A 252 -1.07 -4.14 14.17
N GLU A 253 -0.88 -2.85 14.47
CA GLU A 253 0.41 -2.16 14.33
C GLU A 253 1.50 -2.82 15.17
N ARG A 254 1.20 -3.10 16.45
CA ARG A 254 2.16 -3.74 17.36
C ARG A 254 2.58 -5.13 16.89
N VAL A 255 1.63 -5.94 16.41
CA VAL A 255 1.92 -7.29 15.89
C VAL A 255 2.76 -7.19 14.63
N CYS A 256 2.41 -6.29 13.70
CA CYS A 256 3.19 -6.03 12.48
C CYS A 256 4.64 -5.67 12.82
N ARG A 257 4.84 -4.64 13.65
CA ARG A 257 6.17 -4.16 14.03
C ARG A 257 7.02 -5.23 14.72
N PHE A 258 6.42 -6.03 15.60
CA PHE A 258 7.15 -7.10 16.29
C PHE A 258 7.65 -8.18 15.33
N TRP A 259 6.78 -8.67 14.44
CA TRP A 259 7.14 -9.77 13.54
C TRP A 259 7.99 -9.34 12.35
N GLU A 260 7.90 -8.09 11.90
CA GLU A 260 8.81 -7.53 10.91
C GLU A 260 10.28 -7.60 11.36
N GLU A 261 10.55 -7.29 12.62
CA GLU A 261 11.90 -7.34 13.20
C GLU A 261 12.46 -8.77 13.27
N LYS A 262 11.59 -9.77 13.49
CA LYS A 262 11.98 -11.17 13.63
C LYS A 262 11.95 -11.96 12.32
N ARG A 263 11.47 -11.36 11.24
CA ARG A 263 11.39 -12.03 9.95
C ARG A 263 12.80 -12.24 9.38
N PRO A 264 13.14 -13.46 8.94
CA PRO A 264 14.42 -13.68 8.28
C PRO A 264 14.50 -12.88 6.97
N PRO A 265 15.72 -12.63 6.46
CA PRO A 265 15.89 -12.11 5.12
C PRO A 265 15.10 -12.95 4.11
N ILE A 266 14.50 -12.28 3.13
CA ILE A 266 13.69 -12.96 2.13
C ILE A 266 14.51 -14.02 1.39
N SER A 267 13.99 -15.24 1.26
CA SER A 267 14.69 -16.36 0.64
C SER A 267 13.74 -17.34 -0.03
N GLY A 268 14.26 -18.10 -1.00
CA GLY A 268 13.49 -19.13 -1.70
C GLY A 268 12.41 -18.59 -2.65
N PHE A 269 12.49 -17.34 -3.11
CA PHE A 269 11.59 -16.73 -4.10
C PHE A 269 12.23 -16.73 -5.49
N ASN A 270 11.43 -16.99 -6.51
CA ASN A 270 11.85 -16.88 -7.91
C ASN A 270 11.49 -15.49 -8.44
N PHE A 271 12.34 -14.51 -8.11
CA PHE A 271 12.09 -13.13 -8.51
C PHE A 271 12.16 -12.95 -10.01
N ASP A 272 11.19 -12.21 -10.52
CA ASP A 272 11.14 -11.86 -11.92
C ASP A 272 12.00 -10.61 -12.22
N PHE A 273 12.94 -10.73 -13.15
CA PHE A 273 13.87 -9.65 -13.54
C PHE A 273 13.55 -9.09 -14.93
N ARG A 274 12.26 -8.91 -15.28
CA ARG A 274 11.82 -8.41 -16.61
C ARG A 274 12.42 -7.07 -17.05
N ASN A 275 12.97 -6.26 -16.14
CA ASN A 275 13.46 -4.93 -16.46
C ASN A 275 14.67 -4.54 -15.60
N GLN A 276 15.40 -3.53 -16.07
CA GLN A 276 16.57 -2.97 -15.39
C GLN A 276 16.28 -2.50 -13.95
N THR A 277 15.09 -1.93 -13.72
CA THR A 277 14.70 -1.45 -12.38
C THR A 277 14.68 -2.60 -11.37
N ALA A 278 14.18 -3.78 -11.76
CA ALA A 278 14.17 -4.97 -10.91
C ALA A 278 15.58 -5.44 -10.54
N ALA A 279 16.51 -5.46 -11.50
CA ALA A 279 17.90 -5.83 -11.27
C ALA A 279 18.60 -4.84 -10.32
N LEU A 280 18.45 -3.53 -10.57
CA LEU A 280 19.07 -2.51 -9.72
C LEU A 280 18.52 -2.50 -8.30
N CYS A 281 17.21 -2.69 -8.11
CA CYS A 281 16.61 -2.82 -6.78
C CYS A 281 17.15 -4.05 -6.03
N TYR A 282 17.40 -5.16 -6.73
CA TYR A 282 18.05 -6.32 -6.13
C TYR A 282 19.50 -6.02 -5.74
N SER A 283 20.28 -5.37 -6.61
CA SER A 283 21.63 -4.91 -6.25
C SER A 283 21.64 -3.97 -5.04
N ALA A 284 20.66 -3.06 -4.94
CA ALA A 284 20.52 -2.16 -3.79
C ALA A 284 20.22 -2.93 -2.48
N TYR A 285 19.38 -3.96 -2.55
CA TYR A 285 19.08 -4.83 -1.43
C TYR A 285 20.32 -5.65 -0.99
N GLN A 286 21.06 -6.22 -1.96
CA GLN A 286 22.31 -6.94 -1.67
C GLN A 286 23.38 -6.00 -1.07
N LEU A 287 23.47 -4.77 -1.58
CA LEU A 287 24.36 -3.76 -1.02
C LEU A 287 24.01 -3.46 0.44
N TRP A 288 22.72 -3.29 0.76
CA TRP A 288 22.26 -3.10 2.13
C TRP A 288 22.60 -4.30 3.04
N MET A 289 22.44 -5.53 2.55
CA MET A 289 22.78 -6.75 3.31
C MET A 289 24.29 -6.96 3.49
N SER A 290 25.14 -6.25 2.75
CA SER A 290 26.59 -6.41 2.85
C SER A 290 27.14 -6.08 4.25
N PRO A 291 28.24 -6.71 4.69
CA PRO A 291 28.88 -6.41 5.98
C PRO A 291 29.19 -4.92 6.18
N PHE A 292 29.53 -4.22 5.09
CA PHE A 292 29.78 -2.78 5.11
C PHE A 292 28.52 -2.00 5.54
N CYS A 293 27.39 -2.18 4.86
CA CYS A 293 26.16 -1.43 5.18
C CYS A 293 25.58 -1.81 6.55
N GLN A 294 25.78 -3.06 6.99
CA GLN A 294 25.41 -3.50 8.34
C GLN A 294 26.26 -2.81 9.42
N LYS A 295 27.60 -2.73 9.22
CA LYS A 295 28.51 -2.00 10.11
C LYS A 295 28.20 -0.50 10.16
N GLU A 296 27.92 0.09 9.00
CA GLU A 296 27.56 1.50 8.84
C GLU A 296 26.12 1.83 9.30
N LYS A 297 25.35 0.81 9.70
CA LYS A 297 23.97 0.94 10.20
C LYS A 297 23.09 1.79 9.30
N VAL A 298 23.11 1.52 7.99
CA VAL A 298 22.26 2.20 6.98
C VAL A 298 20.80 2.19 7.46
N LYS A 299 20.15 3.36 7.43
CA LYS A 299 18.87 3.61 8.10
C LYS A 299 17.65 3.57 7.19
N ALA A 300 17.83 3.78 5.89
CA ALA A 300 16.72 3.83 4.96
C ALA A 300 17.16 3.64 3.51
N PHE A 301 16.18 3.30 2.69
CA PHE A 301 16.23 3.55 1.26
C PHE A 301 15.52 4.86 0.94
N ILE A 302 16.05 5.60 -0.02
CA ILE A 302 15.42 6.80 -0.57
C ILE A 302 15.26 6.57 -2.07
N VAL A 303 14.03 6.71 -2.57
CA VAL A 303 13.68 6.41 -3.94
C VAL A 303 13.01 7.61 -4.56
N LEU A 304 13.55 8.13 -5.66
CA LEU A 304 12.83 9.09 -6.50
C LEU A 304 12.02 8.33 -7.54
N THR A 305 10.72 8.58 -7.63
CA THR A 305 9.85 7.80 -8.51
C THR A 305 8.72 8.60 -9.14
N GLU A 306 8.50 8.36 -10.43
CA GLU A 306 7.39 8.91 -11.23
C GLU A 306 6.27 7.87 -11.47
N GLY A 307 6.63 6.58 -11.52
CA GLY A 307 5.68 5.50 -11.80
C GLY A 307 5.47 4.51 -10.65
N GLY A 308 6.26 4.59 -9.58
CA GLY A 308 6.18 3.69 -8.41
C GLY A 308 6.87 2.34 -8.57
N LEU A 309 7.27 1.96 -9.79
CA LEU A 309 7.87 0.65 -10.07
C LEU A 309 9.11 0.36 -9.22
N THR A 310 10.01 1.32 -9.07
CA THR A 310 11.23 1.19 -8.25
C THR A 310 10.88 0.87 -6.78
N CYS A 311 9.85 1.51 -6.24
CA CYS A 311 9.39 1.23 -4.89
C CYS A 311 8.82 -0.19 -4.77
N GLN A 312 8.03 -0.64 -5.76
CA GLN A 312 7.47 -2.00 -5.78
C GLN A 312 8.56 -3.07 -5.90
N MET A 313 9.53 -2.87 -6.80
CA MET A 313 10.63 -3.82 -7.03
C MET A 313 11.58 -3.91 -5.84
N LEU A 314 11.76 -2.83 -5.08
CA LEU A 314 12.53 -2.86 -3.84
C LEU A 314 11.72 -3.45 -2.69
N ALA A 315 10.46 -3.02 -2.52
CA ALA A 315 9.59 -3.47 -1.43
C ALA A 315 9.28 -4.97 -1.48
N ARG A 316 9.24 -5.58 -2.69
CA ARG A 316 9.06 -7.04 -2.84
C ARG A 316 10.19 -7.85 -2.21
N LEU A 317 11.37 -7.26 -2.04
CA LEU A 317 12.50 -7.90 -1.36
C LEU A 317 12.39 -7.78 0.17
N ARG A 318 11.33 -7.11 0.65
CA ARG A 318 10.95 -7.00 2.05
C ARG A 318 12.10 -6.50 2.96
N PRO A 319 12.84 -5.45 2.55
CA PRO A 319 13.87 -4.88 3.40
C PRO A 319 13.24 -4.43 4.72
N ASN A 320 13.88 -4.77 5.83
CA ASN A 320 13.46 -4.31 7.15
C ASN A 320 13.94 -2.88 7.42
N LEU A 321 13.78 -2.01 6.42
CA LEU A 321 14.12 -0.59 6.46
C LEU A 321 12.99 0.21 5.79
N PRO A 322 12.73 1.44 6.26
CA PRO A 322 11.83 2.34 5.58
C PRO A 322 12.34 2.68 4.16
N ILE A 323 11.39 2.77 3.22
CA ILE A 323 11.63 3.22 1.84
C ILE A 323 10.96 4.59 1.66
N PHE A 324 11.72 5.68 1.74
CA PHE A 324 11.19 7.02 1.48
C PHE A 324 11.02 7.22 -0.02
N ALA A 325 9.77 7.28 -0.49
CA ALA A 325 9.46 7.42 -1.91
C ALA A 325 9.07 8.87 -2.22
N LEU A 326 9.95 9.58 -2.93
CA LEU A 326 9.72 10.96 -3.33
C LEU A 326 9.07 11.02 -4.71
N THR A 327 7.98 11.75 -4.82
CA THR A 327 7.24 11.92 -6.07
C THR A 327 6.64 13.33 -6.19
N GLN A 328 6.51 13.82 -7.42
CA GLN A 328 5.75 15.03 -7.76
C GLN A 328 4.27 14.74 -8.08
N ASP A 329 3.84 13.47 -8.08
CA ASP A 329 2.44 13.09 -8.30
C ASP A 329 1.76 12.74 -6.96
N LYS A 330 0.79 13.57 -6.54
CA LYS A 330 -0.02 13.33 -5.33
C LYS A 330 -0.81 12.01 -5.42
N LYS A 331 -1.28 11.62 -6.61
CA LYS A 331 -2.00 10.35 -6.81
C LYS A 331 -1.07 9.16 -6.68
N LEU A 332 0.17 9.26 -7.20
CA LEU A 332 1.16 8.22 -6.97
C LEU A 332 1.54 8.13 -5.49
N ARG A 333 1.74 9.27 -4.81
CA ARG A 333 2.02 9.29 -3.36
C ARG A 333 0.99 8.47 -2.60
N ASP A 334 -0.30 8.73 -2.82
CA ASP A 334 -1.37 8.08 -2.08
C ASP A 334 -1.48 6.59 -2.46
N ARG A 335 -1.28 6.21 -3.73
CA ARG A 335 -1.20 4.79 -4.13
C ARG A 335 -0.03 4.04 -3.52
N LEU A 336 1.11 4.69 -3.31
CA LEU A 336 2.27 4.06 -2.69
C LEU A 336 2.03 3.72 -1.21
N CYS A 337 0.98 4.24 -0.58
CA CYS A 337 0.61 3.85 0.79
C CYS A 337 0.28 2.35 0.92
N LEU A 338 -0.05 1.65 -0.17
CA LEU A 338 -0.30 0.20 -0.18
C LEU A 338 0.98 -0.65 -0.25
N VAL A 339 2.12 -0.08 -0.62
CA VAL A 339 3.35 -0.84 -0.88
C VAL A 339 4.16 -1.03 0.40
N TYR A 340 4.53 -2.27 0.74
CA TYR A 340 5.28 -2.61 1.95
C TYR A 340 6.49 -1.69 2.18
N GLY A 341 6.66 -1.20 3.41
CA GLY A 341 7.80 -0.39 3.84
C GLY A 341 7.89 1.01 3.23
N VAL A 342 7.06 1.33 2.23
CA VAL A 342 7.11 2.64 1.55
C VAL A 342 6.49 3.72 2.42
N ILE A 343 7.20 4.82 2.59
CA ILE A 343 6.74 6.08 3.20
C ILE A 343 6.74 7.11 2.07
N PRO A 344 5.58 7.37 1.44
CA PRO A 344 5.54 8.24 0.28
C PRO A 344 5.53 9.72 0.71
N LEU A 345 6.37 10.51 0.06
CA LEU A 345 6.53 11.93 0.29
C LEU A 345 6.23 12.69 -1.01
N TYR A 346 5.32 13.66 -0.93
CA TYR A 346 5.15 14.62 -2.02
C TYR A 346 6.29 15.62 -1.97
N PHE A 347 7.04 15.71 -3.06
CA PHE A 347 8.12 16.67 -3.19
C PHE A 347 7.73 17.74 -4.20
N GLU A 348 7.46 18.94 -3.70
CA GLU A 348 7.12 20.10 -4.50
C GLU A 348 8.41 20.70 -5.07
N GLY A 349 8.91 20.11 -6.16
CA GLY A 349 10.22 20.45 -6.70
C GLY A 349 10.31 21.80 -7.42
N GLY A 350 10.09 22.95 -6.75
CA GLY A 350 10.37 24.28 -7.33
C GLY A 350 9.84 24.48 -8.77
N GLU A 351 10.55 25.28 -9.58
CA GLU A 351 10.26 25.48 -11.02
C GLU A 351 10.76 24.31 -11.91
N GLY A 352 10.83 23.06 -11.42
CA GLY A 352 11.43 21.98 -12.23
C GLY A 352 10.99 20.55 -11.93
N ASN A 353 11.12 19.70 -12.94
CA ASN A 353 10.86 18.27 -12.86
C ASN A 353 11.89 17.56 -11.96
N ILE A 354 11.46 16.77 -10.97
CA ILE A 354 12.36 16.00 -10.09
C ILE A 354 13.02 14.78 -10.76
N TYR A 355 12.66 14.50 -12.01
CA TYR A 355 13.16 13.39 -12.80
C TYR A 355 14.26 13.81 -13.78
N ARG A 356 14.67 15.10 -13.79
CA ARG A 356 15.81 15.61 -14.58
C ARG A 356 17.15 15.13 -14.06
N LYS A 357 18.21 15.27 -14.86
CA LYS A 357 19.61 15.10 -14.41
C LYS A 357 19.87 15.85 -13.10
N ARG A 358 20.46 15.15 -12.12
CA ARG A 358 20.66 15.67 -10.76
C ARG A 358 22.07 16.18 -10.55
N THR A 359 22.16 17.40 -10.04
CA THR A 359 23.40 17.94 -9.49
C THR A 359 23.58 17.48 -8.04
N PRO A 360 24.81 17.50 -7.49
CA PRO A 360 25.04 17.26 -6.07
C PRO A 360 24.16 18.13 -5.15
N LYS A 361 23.93 19.40 -5.53
CA LYS A 361 23.04 20.33 -4.80
C LYS A 361 21.57 19.88 -4.80
N ASP A 362 21.09 19.26 -5.88
CA ASP A 362 19.73 18.71 -5.93
C ASP A 362 19.58 17.53 -4.97
N ILE A 363 20.60 16.66 -4.90
CA ILE A 363 20.64 15.52 -3.97
C ILE A 363 20.66 16.02 -2.52
N GLU A 364 21.50 17.00 -2.21
CA GLU A 364 21.56 17.60 -0.87
C GLU A 364 20.21 18.16 -0.43
N LYS A 365 19.50 18.90 -1.30
CA LYS A 365 18.14 19.40 -1.02
C LYS A 365 17.16 18.27 -0.70
N ILE A 366 17.22 17.15 -1.43
CA ILE A 366 16.39 15.97 -1.17
C ILE A 366 16.68 15.39 0.21
N LEU A 367 17.96 15.23 0.57
CA LEU A 367 18.37 14.68 1.85
C LEU A 367 17.95 15.59 3.02
N VAL A 368 18.09 16.92 2.86
CA VAL A 368 17.58 17.91 3.82
C VAL A 368 16.07 17.79 4.00
N GLU A 369 15.33 17.59 2.90
CA GLU A 369 13.88 17.46 2.96
C GLU A 369 13.45 16.19 3.70
N ILE A 370 14.15 15.08 3.49
CA ILE A 370 13.88 13.82 4.18
C ILE A 370 14.23 13.94 5.67
N LYS A 371 15.30 14.65 6.02
CA LYS A 371 15.66 14.94 7.43
C LYS A 371 14.55 15.69 8.17
N LYS A 372 13.82 16.60 7.50
CA LYS A 372 12.67 17.33 8.10
C LYS A 372 11.53 16.40 8.54
N THR A 373 11.47 15.17 8.03
CA THR A 373 10.48 14.17 8.49
C THR A 373 10.70 13.77 9.96
N GLY A 374 11.90 13.98 10.50
CA GLY A 374 12.28 13.59 11.86
C GLY A 374 12.62 12.10 12.00
N ARG A 375 12.56 11.32 10.90
CA ARG A 375 12.79 9.87 10.90
C ARG A 375 14.22 9.45 10.58
N ILE A 376 15.01 10.36 9.98
CA ILE A 376 16.44 10.17 9.72
C ILE A 376 17.19 11.42 10.23
N LYS A 377 18.33 11.21 10.88
CA LYS A 377 19.15 12.23 11.54
C LYS A 377 20.41 12.54 10.73
N LYS A 378 21.03 13.69 11.03
CA LYS A 378 22.34 14.08 10.49
C LYS A 378 23.39 13.00 10.79
N GLY A 379 24.26 12.71 9.83
CA GLY A 379 25.32 11.71 9.94
C GLY A 379 24.85 10.26 9.70
N GLU A 380 23.54 10.01 9.63
CA GLU A 380 23.03 8.68 9.30
C GLU A 380 23.19 8.39 7.81
N LYS A 381 23.52 7.15 7.48
CA LYS A 381 23.71 6.70 6.09
C LYS A 381 22.44 6.11 5.51
N VAL A 382 22.22 6.37 4.23
CA VAL A 382 21.05 5.94 3.45
C VAL A 382 21.48 5.43 2.09
N ILE A 383 20.66 4.58 1.48
CA ILE A 383 20.83 4.15 0.09
C ILE A 383 19.86 4.92 -0.79
N LEU A 384 20.40 5.74 -1.69
CA LEU A 384 19.64 6.55 -2.64
C LEU A 384 19.55 5.84 -3.99
N ILE A 385 18.33 5.75 -4.52
CA ILE A 385 18.00 5.06 -5.77
C ILE A 385 17.18 6.01 -6.65
N TYR A 386 17.62 6.24 -7.89
CA TYR A 386 16.92 7.09 -8.84
C TYR A 386 17.29 6.77 -10.30
N ALA A 387 16.67 7.47 -11.24
CA ALA A 387 17.02 7.46 -12.65
C ALA A 387 17.67 8.79 -13.04
N GLU A 388 18.78 8.77 -13.78
CA GLU A 388 19.33 9.94 -14.45
C GLU A 388 18.66 10.17 -15.81
N ASP A 389 17.98 11.30 -15.95
CA ASP A 389 17.70 12.02 -17.20
C ASP A 389 17.16 11.20 -18.39
N TRP A 390 16.00 10.57 -18.22
CA TRP A 390 15.16 10.14 -19.36
C TRP A 390 13.69 10.30 -18.99
N GLY A 391 12.90 10.99 -19.82
CA GLY A 391 11.44 11.05 -19.72
C GLY A 391 10.73 9.72 -20.00
N THR A 392 11.36 8.59 -19.69
CA THR A 392 10.89 7.23 -19.98
C THR A 392 10.83 6.42 -18.68
N LEU A 393 9.65 5.93 -18.33
CA LEU A 393 9.42 5.11 -17.14
C LEU A 393 10.20 3.78 -17.17
N GLY A 394 10.58 3.27 -16.00
CA GLY A 394 11.13 1.91 -15.84
C GLY A 394 12.65 1.75 -15.98
N ARG A 395 13.40 2.86 -16.02
CA ARG A 395 14.86 2.87 -16.22
C ARG A 395 15.65 3.37 -15.00
N THR A 396 15.33 2.90 -13.80
CA THR A 396 16.17 3.21 -12.63
C THR A 396 17.60 2.70 -12.88
N ASN A 397 18.60 3.57 -12.72
CA ASN A 397 20.00 3.27 -13.08
C ASN A 397 21.05 3.80 -12.10
N ILE A 398 20.69 4.63 -11.13
CA ILE A 398 21.62 5.14 -10.12
C ILE A 398 21.35 4.50 -8.75
N LEU A 399 22.43 4.05 -8.12
CA LEU A 399 22.48 3.54 -6.75
C LEU A 399 23.65 4.20 -6.02
N ARG A 400 23.41 4.84 -4.87
CA ARG A 400 24.43 5.56 -4.09
C ARG A 400 24.25 5.36 -2.59
N ILE A 401 25.34 5.21 -1.85
CA ILE A 401 25.34 5.40 -0.40
C ILE A 401 25.57 6.89 -0.14
N GLN A 402 24.75 7.48 0.72
CA GLN A 402 24.83 8.90 1.07
C GLN A 402 24.74 9.08 2.58
N GLU A 403 25.41 10.11 3.08
CA GLU A 403 25.26 10.58 4.45
C GLU A 403 24.27 11.75 4.49
N ILE A 404 23.43 11.79 5.52
CA ILE A 404 22.43 12.85 5.70
C ILE A 404 23.13 14.11 6.26
N PRO A 405 23.00 15.27 5.60
CA PRO A 405 23.71 16.51 5.97
C PRO A 405 23.24 17.17 7.28
#